data_AF-S8DEA5-F1
#
_entry.id   AF-S8DEA5-F1
#
_cell.length_a   1.000
_cell.length_b   1.000
_cell.length_c   1.000
_cell.angle_alpha   90.00
_cell.angle_beta   90.00
_cell.angle_gamma   90.00
#
_symmetry.space_group_name_H-M   'P 1'
#
loop_
_entity.id
_entity.type
_entity.pdbx_description
1 polymer ?
#
loop_
_entity_poly.entity_id
_entity_poly.type
_entity_poly.pdbx_seq_one_letter_code
_entity_poly.pdbx_strand_id
1 'polypeptide(L)' 'GRFEILTLTGSYTVSDSGGGMKSRTGGLSVSLASPDGRVIGGGVAGMLTAASPIQIVVGSFVPDGFKMQKQRK' A
#
# COMPACT_ATOMS: atom_id res chain seq x y z
N GLY A 1 -4.36 20.08 1.64
CA GLY A 1 -4.78 20.51 2.99
C GLY A 1 -4.28 19.53 4.03
N ARG A 2 -4.36 19.87 5.32
CA ARG A 2 -4.13 18.92 6.41
C ARG A 2 -5.46 18.28 6.80
N PHE A 3 -5.48 16.95 6.87
CA PHE A 3 -6.65 16.15 7.18
C PHE A 3 -6.25 15.11 8.21
N GLU A 4 -7.21 14.69 9.04
CA GLU A 4 -7.02 13.52 9.89
C GLU A 4 -7.31 12.26 9.08
N ILE A 5 -6.42 11.27 9.20
CA ILE A 5 -6.63 9.96 8.58
C ILE A 5 -7.54 9.16 9.50
N LEU A 6 -8.80 8.95 9.09
CA LEU A 6 -9.76 8.16 9.86
C LEU A 6 -9.55 6.67 9.62
N THR A 7 -9.38 6.30 8.35
CA THR A 7 -9.12 4.92 7.93
C THR A 7 -8.16 4.88 6.76
N LEU A 8 -7.27 3.90 6.75
CA LEU A 8 -6.39 3.57 5.64
C LEU A 8 -6.38 2.05 5.48
N THR A 9 -6.85 1.55 4.35
CA THR A 9 -6.96 0.11 4.09
C THR A 9 -6.49 -0.20 2.69
N GLY A 10 -6.16 -1.47 2.44
CA GLY A 10 -5.83 -1.93 1.11
C GLY A 10 -4.79 -3.04 1.09
N SER A 11 -4.33 -3.36 -0.10
CA SER A 11 -3.29 -4.34 -0.35
C SER A 11 -2.28 -3.79 -1.34
N TYR A 12 -1.06 -4.31 -1.26
CA TYR A 12 0.00 -3.94 -2.16
C TYR A 12 0.81 -5.18 -2.51
N THR A 13 0.77 -5.58 -3.77
CA THR A 13 1.51 -6.75 -4.25
C THR A 13 2.39 -6.33 -5.42
N VAL A 14 3.67 -6.68 -5.33
CA VAL A 14 4.65 -6.48 -6.40
C VAL A 14 5.11 -7.86 -6.84
N SER A 15 5.00 -8.13 -8.14
CA SER A 15 5.56 -9.32 -8.74
C SER A 15 6.64 -8.93 -9.75
N ASP A 16 7.78 -9.61 -9.67
CA ASP A 16 8.82 -9.57 -10.67
C ASP A 16 8.72 -10.83 -11.54
N SER A 17 8.42 -10.65 -12.83
CA SER A 17 8.25 -11.77 -13.75
C SER A 17 9.56 -12.31 -14.32
N GLY A 18 10.73 -11.93 -13.79
CA GLY A 18 12.05 -12.43 -14.22
C GLY A 18 12.50 -11.96 -15.61
N GLY A 19 11.60 -11.33 -16.39
CA GLY A 19 11.87 -10.74 -17.71
C GLY A 19 11.88 -9.21 -17.71
N GLY A 20 12.04 -8.56 -16.55
CA GLY A 20 12.18 -7.10 -16.42
C GLY A 20 10.88 -6.31 -16.29
N MET A 21 9.71 -6.92 -16.55
CA MET A 21 8.42 -6.28 -16.29
C MET A 21 8.03 -6.47 -14.82
N LYS A 22 8.05 -5.38 -14.04
CA LYS A 22 7.53 -5.35 -12.67
C LYS A 22 6.04 -5.03 -12.71
N SER A 23 5.20 -5.97 -12.29
CA SER A 23 3.76 -5.74 -12.16
C SER A 23 3.42 -5.35 -10.73
N ARG A 24 2.47 -4.43 -10.60
CA ARG A 24 1.98 -3.94 -9.30
C ARG A 24 0.48 -4.00 -9.27
N THR A 25 -0.05 -4.75 -8.31
CA THR A 25 -1.49 -4.93 -8.12
C THR A 25 -1.89 -4.57 -6.70
N GLY A 26 -3.19 -4.39 -6.48
CA GLY A 26 -3.73 -3.83 -5.25
C GLY A 26 -3.88 -2.30 -5.35
N GLY A 27 -4.07 -1.68 -4.19
CA GLY A 27 -4.34 -0.26 -4.04
C GLY A 27 -4.69 0.06 -2.59
N LEU A 28 -4.52 1.33 -2.23
CA LEU A 28 -4.93 1.84 -0.93
C LEU A 28 -6.19 2.68 -1.10
N SER A 29 -7.08 2.59 -0.13
CA SER A 29 -8.26 3.45 0.02
C SER A 29 -8.18 4.17 1.35
N VAL A 30 -8.72 5.39 1.39
CA VAL A 30 -8.63 6.27 2.56
C VAL A 30 -9.96 6.94 2.85
N SER A 31 -10.22 7.22 4.12
CA SER A 31 -11.20 8.19 4.58
C SER A 31 -10.51 9.27 5.41
N LEU A 32 -10.78 10.53 5.09
CA LEU A 32 -10.12 11.71 5.63
C LEU A 32 -11.14 12.69 6.21
N ALA A 33 -10.89 13.18 7.42
CA ALA A 33 -11.66 14.28 8.00
C ALA A 33 -10.97 15.61 7.76
N SER A 34 -11.73 16.57 7.27
CA SER A 34 -11.34 17.98 7.19
C SER A 34 -11.54 18.67 8.54
N PRO A 35 -10.77 19.72 8.86
CA PRO A 35 -10.97 20.49 10.10
C PRO A 35 -12.37 21.11 10.24
N ASP A 36 -13.13 21.23 9.13
CA ASP A 36 -14.52 21.69 9.13
C ASP A 36 -15.55 20.57 9.40
N GLY A 37 -15.09 19.37 9.75
CA GLY A 37 -15.92 18.21 10.09
C GLY A 37 -16.42 17.40 8.89
N ARG A 38 -16.07 17.78 7.66
CA ARG A 38 -16.45 17.02 6.46
C ARG A 38 -15.55 15.81 6.24
N VAL A 39 -16.13 14.74 5.72
CA VAL A 39 -15.40 13.50 5.38
C VAL A 39 -15.32 13.34 3.87
N ILE A 40 -14.13 13.02 3.37
CA ILE A 40 -13.87 12.65 1.98
C ILE A 40 -13.15 11.31 1.93
N GLY A 41 -13.35 10.53 0.87
CA GLY A 41 -12.68 9.24 0.74
C GLY A 41 -12.66 8.71 -0.68
N GLY A 42 -11.90 7.64 -0.86
CA GLY A 42 -11.73 6.99 -2.16
C GLY A 42 -10.38 6.28 -2.29
N GLY A 43 -10.07 5.85 -3.51
CA GLY A 43 -8.79 5.25 -3.85
C GLY A 43 -7.66 6.28 -3.88
N VAL A 44 -6.50 5.88 -3.40
CA VAL A 44 -5.28 6.69 -3.44
C VAL A 44 -4.59 6.49 -4.79
N ALA A 45 -4.76 7.45 -5.70
CA ALA A 45 -4.18 7.38 -7.05
C ALA A 45 -2.66 7.68 -7.09
N GLY A 46 -2.11 8.27 -6.02
CA GLY A 46 -0.73 8.75 -5.97
C GLY A 46 -0.14 8.74 -4.56
N MET A 47 0.65 9.74 -4.22
CA MET A 47 1.26 9.84 -2.89
C MET A 47 0.24 10.36 -1.87
N LEU A 48 0.18 9.72 -0.70
CA LEU A 48 -0.50 10.22 0.49
C LEU A 48 0.56 10.50 1.56
N THR A 49 0.86 11.78 1.81
CA THR A 49 1.89 12.20 2.76
C THR A 49 1.28 12.51 4.12
N ALA A 50 1.76 11.85 5.17
CA ALA A 50 1.34 12.12 6.54
C ALA A 50 1.90 13.47 7.03
N ALA A 51 1.06 14.28 7.69
CA ALA A 51 1.46 15.58 8.23
C ALA A 51 2.29 15.49 9.53
N SER A 52 2.29 14.31 10.15
CA SER A 52 3.00 13.94 11.38
C SER A 52 3.29 12.44 11.35
N PRO A 53 4.11 11.90 12.27
CA PRO A 53 4.28 10.45 12.40
C PRO A 53 2.94 9.73 12.58
N ILE A 54 2.76 8.60 11.89
CA ILE A 54 1.60 7.71 12.00
C ILE A 54 2.07 6.28 12.23
N GLN A 55 1.22 5.46 12.85
CA GLN A 55 1.44 4.02 13.00
C GLN A 55 0.51 3.27 12.06
N ILE A 56 1.02 2.21 11.44
CA ILE A 56 0.26 1.36 10.52
C ILE A 56 0.61 -0.10 10.84
N VAL A 57 -0.38 -0.97 10.80
CA VAL A 57 -0.18 -2.42 10.89
C VAL A 57 -0.26 -3.01 9.48
N VAL A 58 0.74 -3.82 9.11
CA VAL A 58 0.82 -4.43 7.79
C VAL A 58 0.99 -5.95 7.93
N GLY A 59 0.12 -6.71 7.26
CA GLY A 59 0.30 -8.14 7.07
C GLY A 59 1.04 -8.41 5.75
N SER A 60 2.07 -9.25 5.79
CA SER A 60 2.80 -9.69 4.59
C SER A 60 2.67 -11.19 4.41
N PHE A 61 2.39 -11.61 3.17
CA PHE A 61 2.22 -13.01 2.80
C PHE A 61 3.19 -13.32 1.66
N VAL A 62 4.09 -14.28 1.88
CA VAL A 62 5.05 -14.73 0.86
C VAL A 62 4.44 -15.90 0.10
N PRO A 63 4.29 -15.83 -1.24
CA PRO A 63 3.78 -16.97 -2.01
C PRO A 63 4.80 -18.12 -2.02
N ASP A 64 4.34 -19.36 -1.82
CA ASP A 64 5.16 -20.59 -1.75
C ASP A 64 6.02 -20.90 -3.01
N GLY A 65 5.85 -20.14 -4.10
CA GLY A 65 6.58 -20.31 -5.37
C GLY A 65 8.01 -19.74 -5.40
N PHE A 66 8.40 -18.88 -4.45
CA PHE A 66 9.76 -18.30 -4.39
C PHE A 66 10.77 -19.22 -3.67
N LYS A 67 10.80 -20.51 -4.01
CA LYS A 67 11.99 -21.31 -3.70
C LYS A 67 13.13 -20.76 -4.54
N MET A 68 14.05 -20.00 -3.95
CA MET A 68 15.33 -19.69 -4.58
C MET A 68 15.92 -21.01 -5.08
N GLN A 69 15.96 -21.17 -6.39
CA GLN A 69 16.64 -22.29 -7.02
C GLN A 69 18.13 -22.07 -6.74
N LYS A 70 18.58 -22.64 -5.62
CA LYS A 70 19.99 -22.64 -5.23
C LYS A 70 20.72 -23.36 -6.37
N GLN A 71 21.40 -22.61 -7.23
CA GLN A 71 22.24 -23.20 -8.27
C GLN A 71 23.23 -24.12 -7.53
N ARG A 72 23.05 -25.44 -7.70
CA ARG A 72 24.03 -26.42 -7.29
C ARG A 72 25.19 -26.28 -8.27
N LYS A 73 26.35 -25.86 -7.76
CA LYS A 73 27.64 -26.01 -8.43
C LYS A 73 27.97 -27.49 -8.54
#